data_AF-A0A7K4MRU1-F1
#
_entry.id   AF-A0A7K4MRU1-F1
#
_cell.length_a   1.000
_cell.length_b   1.000
_cell.length_c   1.000
_cell.angle_alpha   90.00
_cell.angle_beta   90.00
_cell.angle_gamma   90.00
#
_symmetry.space_group_name_H-M   'P 1'
#
loop_
_entity.id
_entity.type
_entity.pdbx_description
1 polymer ?
#
loop_
_entity_poly.entity_id
_entity_poly.type
_entity_poly.pdbx_seq_one_letter_code
_entity_poly.pdbx_strand_id
1 'polypeptide(L)'
;MITVKLVGGAKKSFLTEQLHIDKSNISIQELLDLLLELKPADTPDLDTENILIAINGTDSSAMEGKSTMIKNNDLVSIIPVIHGGSSKKLTFQVLKKQIQIIEIIGQKTIDLKFLDNLRKRYPKIQLQAISSNFILNNYHLNKILSLSLESKKNDILLSNKLETDILIRFALTKQISDAIINAGIKPKTNFILIAIGNKKMLNSLYVELLPLLVNLFSKNNDMFLKKYFKITKKQLNSVYSKNPLEDILIEKAAILL
;
A
#
# COMPACT_ATOMS: atom_id res chain seq x y z
N MET A 1 -8.77 37.87 14.13
CA MET A 1 -8.01 37.13 13.10
C MET A 1 -7.62 35.77 13.66
N ILE A 2 -7.97 34.70 12.96
CA ILE A 2 -7.59 33.32 13.27
C ILE A 2 -6.41 32.94 12.39
N THR A 3 -5.40 32.27 12.93
CA THR A 3 -4.29 31.73 12.14
C THR A 3 -4.47 30.24 11.94
N VAL A 4 -4.60 29.80 10.69
CA VAL A 4 -4.71 28.38 10.34
C VAL A 4 -3.36 27.89 9.84
N LYS A 5 -2.74 26.96 10.56
CA LYS A 5 -1.51 26.29 10.17
C LYS A 5 -1.82 24.96 9.46
N LEU A 6 -1.31 24.79 8.25
CA LEU A 6 -1.55 23.62 7.41
C LEU A 6 -0.32 22.70 7.43
N VAL A 7 -0.55 21.42 7.73
CA VAL A 7 0.52 20.41 7.83
C VAL A 7 0.34 19.32 6.77
N GLY A 8 1.46 18.74 6.31
CA GLY A 8 1.44 17.52 5.49
C GLY A 8 0.63 17.65 4.19
N GLY A 9 -0.38 16.78 4.03
CA GLY A 9 -1.28 16.78 2.87
C GLY A 9 -2.06 18.09 2.70
N ALA A 10 -2.47 18.73 3.80
CA ALA A 10 -3.23 19.98 3.77
C ALA A 10 -2.41 21.13 3.17
N LYS A 11 -1.09 21.18 3.40
CA LYS A 11 -0.20 22.14 2.74
C LYS A 11 -0.25 22.04 1.21
N LYS A 12 -0.45 20.83 0.67
CA LYS A 12 -0.56 20.62 -0.79
C LYS A 12 -1.90 21.10 -1.33
N SER A 13 -2.97 21.00 -0.54
CA SER A 13 -4.31 21.46 -0.91
C SER A 13 -4.39 22.98 -1.03
N PHE A 14 -3.61 23.74 -0.27
CA PHE A 14 -3.68 25.22 -0.29
C PHE A 14 -2.41 25.90 -0.82
N LEU A 15 -1.36 25.14 -1.13
CA LEU A 15 -0.05 25.66 -1.60
C LEU A 15 0.63 26.66 -0.65
N THR A 16 0.19 26.71 0.61
CA THR A 16 0.72 27.57 1.67
C THR A 16 0.83 26.80 2.98
N GLU A 17 1.71 27.25 3.86
CA GLU A 17 1.87 26.70 5.21
C GLU A 17 0.86 27.28 6.20
N GLN A 18 0.34 28.48 5.90
CA GLN A 18 -0.55 29.22 6.79
C GLN A 18 -1.57 30.03 6.01
N LEU A 19 -2.75 30.20 6.62
CA LEU A 19 -3.82 31.08 6.17
C LEU A 19 -4.25 31.98 7.34
N HIS A 20 -4.61 33.21 7.03
CA HIS A 20 -5.21 34.13 7.98
C HIS A 20 -6.68 34.31 7.64
N ILE A 21 -7.54 34.03 8.61
CA ILE A 21 -8.99 34.12 8.45
C ILE A 21 -9.48 35.31 9.28
N ASP A 22 -10.02 36.32 8.61
CA ASP A 22 -10.67 37.48 9.22
C ASP A 22 -12.12 37.17 9.60
N LYS A 23 -12.27 36.16 10.46
CA LYS A 23 -13.51 35.88 11.20
C LYS A 23 -13.18 35.70 12.68
N SER A 24 -14.23 35.77 13.50
CA SER A 24 -14.16 35.58 14.94
C SER A 24 -15.38 34.81 15.42
N ASN A 25 -15.23 34.03 16.48
CA ASN A 25 -16.32 33.26 17.10
C ASN A 25 -17.02 32.33 16.11
N ILE A 26 -16.23 31.62 15.29
CA ILE A 26 -16.72 30.55 14.43
C ILE A 26 -16.40 29.20 15.08
N SER A 27 -17.24 28.21 14.85
CA SER A 27 -16.97 26.82 15.18
C SER A 27 -15.90 26.22 14.26
N ILE A 28 -15.34 25.08 14.66
CA ILE A 28 -14.48 24.29 13.79
C ILE A 28 -15.21 23.87 12.51
N GLN A 29 -16.49 23.48 12.58
CA GLN A 29 -17.25 23.11 11.39
C GLN A 29 -17.32 24.27 10.39
N GLU A 30 -17.65 25.47 10.84
CA GLU A 30 -17.71 26.66 9.99
C GLU A 30 -16.33 27.04 9.41
N LEU A 31 -15.25 26.80 10.17
CA LEU A 31 -13.90 26.95 9.64
C LEU A 31 -13.62 25.95 8.51
N LEU A 32 -14.02 24.68 8.66
CA LEU A 32 -13.82 23.66 7.63
C LEU A 32 -14.59 23.98 6.35
N ASP A 33 -15.83 24.43 6.49
CA ASP A 33 -16.66 24.84 5.34
C ASP A 33 -15.99 26.00 4.59
N LEU A 34 -15.48 26.99 5.32
CA LEU A 34 -14.72 28.11 4.74
C LEU A 34 -13.43 27.65 4.05
N LEU A 35 -12.70 26.70 4.64
CA LEU A 35 -11.49 26.16 4.02
C LEU A 35 -11.79 25.42 2.71
N LEU A 36 -12.93 24.72 2.62
CA LEU A 36 -13.36 24.08 1.38
C LEU A 36 -13.69 25.11 0.30
N GLU A 37 -14.30 26.24 0.66
CA GLU A 37 -14.57 27.36 -0.25
C GLU A 37 -13.29 28.06 -0.74
N LEU A 38 -12.30 28.21 0.15
CA LEU A 38 -11.02 28.89 -0.16
C LEU A 38 -10.02 28.00 -0.90
N LYS A 39 -10.28 26.71 -1.06
CA LYS A 39 -9.37 25.78 -1.72
C LYS A 39 -9.21 26.13 -3.21
N PRO A 40 -7.98 26.23 -3.73
CA PRO A 40 -7.75 26.35 -5.17
C PRO A 40 -8.35 25.17 -5.96
N ALA A 41 -8.87 25.43 -7.16
CA ALA A 41 -9.51 24.39 -7.99
C ALA A 41 -8.53 23.29 -8.44
N ASP A 42 -7.28 23.65 -8.76
CA ASP A 42 -6.27 22.74 -9.34
C ASP A 42 -5.38 22.02 -8.31
N THR A 43 -5.78 21.98 -7.04
CA THR A 43 -5.02 21.36 -5.95
C THR A 43 -5.72 20.11 -5.40
N PRO A 44 -4.98 19.17 -4.78
CA PRO A 44 -5.57 18.00 -4.13
C PRO A 44 -6.63 18.39 -3.09
N ASP A 45 -7.72 17.64 -3.02
CA ASP A 45 -8.79 17.91 -2.07
C ASP A 45 -8.33 17.80 -0.61
N LEU A 46 -8.94 18.60 0.26
CA LEU A 46 -8.80 18.47 1.71
C LEU A 46 -9.84 17.46 2.19
N ASP A 47 -9.38 16.32 2.70
CA ASP A 47 -10.24 15.31 3.30
C ASP A 47 -10.61 15.70 4.74
N THR A 48 -11.74 16.37 4.91
CA THR A 48 -12.19 16.92 6.21
C THR A 48 -12.65 15.85 7.19
N GLU A 49 -12.87 14.62 6.74
CA GLU A 49 -13.23 13.50 7.62
C GLU A 49 -11.98 12.86 8.25
N ASN A 50 -10.82 13.06 7.64
CA ASN A 50 -9.57 12.41 7.99
C ASN A 50 -8.50 13.42 8.38
N ILE A 51 -8.86 14.34 9.28
CA ILE A 51 -7.98 15.38 9.84
C ILE A 51 -8.11 15.41 11.36
N LEU A 52 -6.98 15.67 12.01
CA LEU A 52 -6.89 16.05 13.40
C LEU A 52 -6.77 17.58 13.43
N ILE A 53 -7.56 18.21 14.28
CA ILE A 53 -7.59 19.66 14.42
C ILE A 53 -7.14 20.01 15.81
N ALA A 54 -6.09 20.81 15.93
CA ALA A 54 -5.56 21.26 17.21
C ALA A 54 -5.69 22.78 17.36
N ILE A 55 -6.29 23.25 18.44
CA ILE A 55 -6.39 24.66 18.80
C ILE A 55 -5.35 24.95 19.88
N ASN A 56 -4.40 25.85 19.58
CA ASN A 56 -3.29 26.21 20.47
C ASN A 56 -2.52 25.00 21.03
N GLY A 57 -2.44 23.92 20.26
CA GLY A 57 -1.77 22.67 20.63
C GLY A 57 -2.67 21.61 21.28
N THR A 58 -3.92 21.92 21.60
CA THR A 58 -4.89 20.96 22.17
C THR A 58 -5.77 20.38 21.07
N ASP A 59 -5.91 19.06 21.02
CA ASP A 59 -6.79 18.37 20.08
C ASP A 59 -8.27 18.74 20.33
N SER A 60 -8.97 19.18 19.30
CA SER A 60 -10.38 19.53 19.33
C SER A 60 -11.29 18.40 19.81
N SER A 61 -10.91 17.13 19.59
CA SER A 61 -11.65 15.96 20.08
C SER A 61 -11.64 15.83 21.61
N ALA A 62 -10.65 16.42 22.28
CA ALA A 62 -10.60 16.55 23.73
C ALA A 62 -11.39 17.77 24.26
N MET A 63 -12.00 18.54 23.35
CA MET A 63 -12.87 19.68 23.63
C MET A 63 -14.31 19.31 23.22
N GLU A 64 -14.97 20.12 22.38
CA GLU A 64 -16.32 19.88 21.88
C GLU A 64 -16.31 19.38 20.42
N GLY A 65 -15.18 18.83 19.96
CA GLY A 65 -15.01 18.37 18.59
C GLY A 65 -15.29 19.47 17.57
N LYS A 66 -16.05 19.17 16.51
CA LYS A 66 -16.41 20.13 15.45
C LYS A 66 -17.23 21.33 15.95
N SER A 67 -17.85 21.24 17.13
CA SER A 67 -18.60 22.34 17.75
C SER A 67 -17.73 23.32 18.54
N THR A 68 -16.45 23.01 18.72
CA THR A 68 -15.53 23.88 19.48
C THR A 68 -15.44 25.26 18.84
N MET A 69 -15.67 26.30 19.64
CA MET A 69 -15.61 27.70 19.21
C MET A 69 -14.17 28.22 19.16
N ILE A 70 -13.78 28.76 18.02
CA ILE A 70 -12.47 29.35 17.76
C ILE A 70 -12.52 30.85 18.07
N LYS A 71 -11.59 31.30 18.91
CA LYS A 71 -11.47 32.69 19.35
C LYS A 71 -10.48 33.46 18.49
N ASN A 72 -10.56 34.78 18.58
CA ASN A 72 -9.56 35.64 17.97
C ASN A 72 -8.17 35.33 18.53
N ASN A 73 -7.18 35.34 17.62
CA ASN A 73 -5.77 35.03 17.88
C ASN A 73 -5.47 33.56 18.18
N ASP A 74 -6.46 32.66 18.05
CA ASP A 74 -6.18 31.24 18.10
C ASP A 74 -5.33 30.78 16.91
N LEU A 75 -4.40 29.87 17.21
CA LEU A 75 -3.68 29.08 16.23
C LEU A 75 -4.39 27.74 16.05
N VAL A 76 -5.00 27.53 14.89
CA VAL A 76 -5.65 26.27 14.53
C VAL A 76 -4.74 25.49 13.60
N SER A 77 -4.31 24.29 13.99
CA SER A 77 -3.51 23.41 13.16
C SER A 77 -4.38 22.34 12.51
N ILE A 78 -4.36 22.27 11.18
CA ILE A 78 -5.02 21.20 10.40
C ILE A 78 -3.97 20.15 10.05
N ILE A 79 -4.14 18.96 10.63
CA ILE A 79 -3.18 17.86 10.57
C ILE A 79 -3.88 16.66 9.91
N PRO A 80 -3.64 16.37 8.62
CA PRO A 80 -4.19 15.18 7.98
C PRO A 80 -3.83 13.91 8.74
N VAL A 81 -4.84 13.15 9.12
CA VAL A 81 -4.67 11.83 9.69
C VAL A 81 -4.38 10.90 8.54
N ILE A 82 -3.09 10.59 8.37
CA ILE A 82 -2.66 9.47 7.55
C ILE A 82 -2.87 8.17 8.34
N HIS A 83 -4.12 7.74 8.46
CA HIS A 83 -4.38 6.30 8.54
C HIS A 83 -3.96 5.70 7.20
N GLY A 84 -3.36 4.50 7.23
CA GLY A 84 -2.98 3.75 6.04
C GLY A 84 -4.21 3.37 5.22
N GLY A 85 -4.78 4.34 4.52
CA GLY A 85 -5.87 4.15 3.59
C GLY A 85 -5.45 3.08 2.58
N SER A 86 -6.45 2.43 2.00
CA SER A 86 -6.24 1.36 1.03
C SER A 86 -5.54 1.91 -0.21
N SER A 87 -4.21 1.91 -0.18
CA SER A 87 -3.38 2.51 -1.21
C SER A 87 -3.42 1.63 -2.46
N LYS A 88 -3.51 2.25 -3.64
CA LYS A 88 -3.31 1.54 -4.93
C LYS A 88 -1.84 1.19 -5.19
N LYS A 89 -0.94 1.65 -4.32
CA LYS A 89 0.52 1.51 -4.46
C LYS A 89 1.19 1.45 -3.11
N LEU A 90 2.06 0.47 -2.95
CA LEU A 90 3.01 0.37 -1.85
C LEU A 90 4.42 0.45 -2.44
N THR A 91 5.30 1.22 -1.79
CA THR A 91 6.71 1.30 -2.15
C THR A 91 7.58 1.15 -0.92
N PHE A 92 8.63 0.36 -1.03
CA PHE A 92 9.61 0.18 0.03
C PHE A 92 10.96 -0.22 -0.57
N GLN A 93 11.97 -0.33 0.30
CA GLN A 93 13.34 -0.64 -0.11
C GLN A 93 13.85 -1.85 0.67
N VAL A 94 14.47 -2.79 -0.04
CA VAL A 94 15.19 -3.93 0.55
C VAL A 94 16.56 -4.01 -0.12
N LEU A 95 17.64 -4.13 0.66
CA LEU A 95 19.02 -4.21 0.13
C LEU A 95 19.35 -3.11 -0.90
N LYS A 96 18.92 -1.87 -0.64
CA LYS A 96 19.07 -0.71 -1.55
C LYS A 96 18.31 -0.81 -2.88
N LYS A 97 17.50 -1.85 -3.09
CA LYS A 97 16.62 -1.98 -4.26
C LYS A 97 15.26 -1.38 -3.95
N GLN A 98 14.78 -0.49 -4.82
CA GLN A 98 13.44 0.07 -4.73
C GLN A 98 12.44 -0.94 -5.29
N ILE A 99 11.35 -1.14 -4.56
CA ILE A 99 10.30 -2.10 -4.86
C ILE A 99 8.98 -1.34 -4.90
N GLN A 100 8.22 -1.54 -5.96
CA GLN A 100 6.86 -1.03 -6.11
C GLN A 100 5.90 -2.21 -6.24
N ILE A 101 4.83 -2.15 -5.45
CA ILE A 101 3.76 -3.12 -5.41
C ILE A 101 2.46 -2.42 -5.80
N ILE A 102 1.77 -2.99 -6.76
CA ILE A 102 0.46 -2.53 -7.23
C ILE A 102 -0.44 -3.74 -7.49
N GLU A 103 -1.74 -3.60 -7.25
CA GLU A 103 -2.72 -4.63 -7.59
C GLU A 103 -3.46 -4.24 -8.87
N ILE A 104 -3.51 -5.16 -9.82
CA ILE A 104 -4.11 -4.98 -11.14
C ILE A 104 -5.39 -5.82 -11.19
N ILE A 105 -6.48 -5.21 -11.67
CA ILE A 105 -7.74 -5.90 -11.86
C ILE A 105 -7.62 -7.01 -12.91
N GLY A 106 -8.14 -8.19 -12.60
CA GLY A 106 -8.19 -9.29 -13.54
C GLY A 106 -9.18 -9.03 -14.67
N GLN A 107 -8.74 -9.12 -15.92
CA GLN A 107 -9.59 -9.04 -17.10
C GLN A 107 -9.43 -10.29 -17.97
N LYS A 108 -10.38 -10.54 -18.88
CA LYS A 108 -10.28 -11.68 -19.83
C LYS A 108 -9.06 -11.54 -20.77
N THR A 109 -8.67 -10.31 -21.07
CA THR A 109 -7.56 -9.95 -21.98
C THR A 109 -6.20 -9.94 -21.29
N ILE A 110 -6.13 -10.01 -19.96
CA ILE A 110 -4.88 -9.99 -19.21
C ILE A 110 -4.47 -11.43 -18.89
N ASP A 111 -3.45 -11.90 -19.60
CA ASP A 111 -2.86 -13.23 -19.49
C ASP A 111 -1.33 -13.13 -19.33
N LEU A 112 -0.60 -14.24 -19.55
CA LEU A 112 0.86 -14.25 -19.49
C LEU A 112 1.52 -13.27 -20.48
N LYS A 113 0.92 -13.03 -21.65
CA LYS A 113 1.46 -12.11 -22.66
C LYS A 113 1.46 -10.67 -22.17
N PHE A 114 0.54 -10.31 -21.28
CA PHE A 114 0.52 -8.99 -20.64
C PHE A 114 1.84 -8.71 -19.91
N LEU A 115 2.30 -9.66 -19.08
CA LEU A 115 3.54 -9.52 -18.33
C LEU A 115 4.76 -9.49 -19.25
N ASP A 116 4.78 -10.32 -20.29
CA ASP A 116 5.88 -10.34 -21.26
C ASP A 116 5.97 -9.03 -22.06
N ASN A 117 4.82 -8.42 -22.40
CA ASN A 117 4.77 -7.11 -23.03
C ASN A 117 5.30 -6.01 -22.10
N LEU A 118 4.97 -6.05 -20.80
CA LEU A 118 5.55 -5.12 -19.82
C LEU A 118 7.06 -5.28 -19.69
N ARG A 119 7.58 -6.51 -19.66
CA ARG A 119 9.02 -6.79 -19.62
C ARG A 119 9.75 -6.24 -20.85
N LYS A 120 9.15 -6.35 -22.04
CA LYS A 120 9.70 -5.77 -23.28
C LYS A 120 9.75 -4.24 -23.23
N ARG A 121 8.71 -3.58 -22.68
CA ARG A 121 8.67 -2.12 -22.53
C ARG A 121 9.59 -1.59 -21.44
N TYR A 122 9.76 -2.35 -20.36
CA TYR A 122 10.56 -1.97 -19.19
C TYR A 122 11.70 -2.96 -18.90
N PRO A 123 12.68 -3.15 -19.81
CA PRO A 123 13.69 -4.19 -19.69
C PRO A 123 14.65 -4.02 -18.50
N LYS A 124 14.70 -2.81 -17.90
CA LYS A 124 15.52 -2.51 -16.71
C LYS A 124 14.76 -2.69 -15.39
N ILE A 125 13.50 -3.10 -15.43
CA ILE A 125 12.69 -3.41 -14.24
C ILE A 125 12.56 -4.93 -14.16
N GLN A 126 12.90 -5.51 -13.01
CA GLN A 126 12.57 -6.91 -12.74
C GLN A 126 11.08 -6.98 -12.37
N LEU A 127 10.32 -7.75 -13.15
CA LEU A 127 8.87 -7.86 -13.03
C LEU A 127 8.46 -9.31 -12.74
N GLN A 128 7.73 -9.48 -11.65
CA GLN A 128 7.02 -10.71 -11.32
C GLN A 128 5.58 -10.38 -10.94
N ALA A 129 4.65 -11.25 -11.33
CA ALA A 129 3.25 -11.12 -10.97
C ALA A 129 2.80 -12.36 -10.19
N ILE A 130 2.02 -12.13 -9.14
CA ILE A 130 1.49 -13.15 -8.24
C ILE A 130 -0.02 -12.93 -8.13
N SER A 131 -0.81 -13.99 -8.28
CA SER A 131 -2.25 -13.96 -8.02
C SER A 131 -2.52 -13.35 -6.65
N SER A 132 -3.43 -12.36 -6.57
CA SER A 132 -3.72 -11.66 -5.32
C SER A 132 -4.15 -12.63 -4.21
N ASN A 133 -4.76 -13.77 -4.58
CA ASN A 133 -5.20 -14.81 -3.64
C ASN A 133 -4.06 -15.42 -2.81
N PHE A 134 -2.81 -15.35 -3.29
CA PHE A 134 -1.63 -15.92 -2.62
C PHE A 134 -0.94 -14.93 -1.66
N ILE A 135 -1.50 -13.74 -1.49
CA ILE A 135 -0.92 -12.68 -0.66
C ILE A 135 -1.96 -12.26 0.40
N LEU A 136 -1.51 -12.16 1.65
CA LEU A 136 -2.38 -11.81 2.78
C LEU A 136 -2.42 -10.30 3.00
N ASN A 137 -1.25 -9.73 3.22
CA ASN A 137 -1.09 -8.32 3.54
C ASN A 137 0.37 -7.89 3.31
N ASN A 138 0.65 -6.63 3.61
CA ASN A 138 1.97 -6.02 3.52
C ASN A 138 3.05 -6.79 4.32
N TYR A 139 2.72 -7.31 5.51
CA TYR A 139 3.70 -8.04 6.33
C TYR A 139 4.15 -9.33 5.66
N HIS A 140 3.20 -10.17 5.22
CA HIS A 140 3.49 -11.40 4.47
C HIS A 140 4.30 -11.10 3.19
N LEU A 141 3.84 -10.13 2.38
CA LEU A 141 4.50 -9.78 1.12
C LEU A 141 5.95 -9.33 1.32
N ASN A 142 6.20 -8.43 2.28
CA ASN A 142 7.53 -7.89 2.52
C ASN A 142 8.51 -8.97 2.98
N LYS A 143 8.05 -9.89 3.83
CA LYS A 143 8.88 -10.99 4.34
C LYS A 143 9.27 -11.96 3.23
N ILE A 144 8.34 -12.39 2.38
CA ILE A 144 8.65 -13.25 1.23
C ILE A 144 9.62 -12.58 0.26
N LEU A 145 9.42 -11.31 -0.06
CA LEU A 145 10.33 -10.57 -0.94
C LEU A 145 11.72 -10.37 -0.32
N SER A 146 11.79 -10.15 0.99
CA SER A 146 13.05 -10.08 1.70
C SER A 146 13.80 -11.41 1.63
N LEU A 147 13.11 -12.55 1.79
CA LEU A 147 13.71 -13.88 1.64
C LEU A 147 14.34 -14.05 0.26
N SER A 148 13.60 -13.80 -0.83
CA SER A 148 14.15 -13.93 -2.19
C SER A 148 15.33 -13.01 -2.47
N LEU A 149 15.29 -11.77 -1.94
CA LEU A 149 16.35 -10.79 -2.16
C LEU A 149 17.63 -11.12 -1.37
N GLU A 150 17.49 -11.56 -0.12
CA GLU A 150 18.61 -12.07 0.66
C GLU A 150 19.15 -13.37 0.05
N SER A 151 18.30 -14.29 -0.41
CA SER A 151 18.74 -15.49 -1.09
C SER A 151 19.53 -15.18 -2.37
N LYS A 152 19.12 -14.16 -3.15
CA LYS A 152 19.91 -13.67 -4.29
C LYS A 152 21.26 -13.10 -3.87
N LYS A 153 21.31 -12.35 -2.78
CA LYS A 153 22.56 -11.75 -2.28
C LYS A 153 23.56 -12.80 -1.80
N ASN A 154 23.06 -13.91 -1.27
CA ASN A 154 23.87 -14.99 -0.71
C ASN A 154 24.01 -16.19 -1.67
N ASP A 155 23.65 -16.05 -2.95
CA ASP A 155 23.75 -17.10 -3.98
C ASP A 155 23.04 -18.44 -3.63
N ILE A 156 21.92 -18.37 -2.90
CA ILE A 156 21.10 -19.52 -2.47
C ILE A 156 19.66 -19.42 -2.98
N LEU A 157 19.46 -18.88 -4.19
CA LEU A 157 18.13 -18.90 -4.81
C LEU A 157 17.68 -20.34 -5.09
N LEU A 158 16.39 -20.60 -4.92
CA LEU A 158 15.76 -21.87 -5.27
C LEU A 158 15.58 -22.03 -6.79
N SER A 159 15.87 -20.99 -7.56
CA SER A 159 15.84 -20.99 -9.03
C SER A 159 16.89 -20.05 -9.61
N ASN A 160 17.18 -20.17 -10.91
CA ASN A 160 18.19 -19.34 -11.58
C ASN A 160 17.80 -17.85 -11.72
N LYS A 161 16.54 -17.48 -11.43
CA LYS A 161 16.01 -16.13 -11.62
C LYS A 161 15.28 -15.66 -10.37
N LEU A 162 15.51 -14.41 -9.97
CA LEU A 162 14.84 -13.81 -8.80
C LEU A 162 13.31 -13.84 -8.94
N GLU A 163 12.82 -13.55 -10.13
CA GLU A 163 11.39 -13.51 -10.46
C GLU A 163 10.73 -14.88 -10.22
N THR A 164 11.41 -15.95 -10.62
CA THR A 164 10.95 -17.32 -10.42
C THR A 164 11.05 -17.72 -8.95
N ASP A 165 12.12 -17.35 -8.24
CA ASP A 165 12.27 -17.60 -6.80
C ASP A 165 11.15 -16.94 -5.99
N ILE A 166 10.80 -15.70 -6.31
CA ILE A 166 9.64 -15.00 -5.70
C ILE A 166 8.35 -15.78 -5.93
N LEU A 167 8.10 -16.23 -7.18
CA LEU A 167 6.89 -16.96 -7.53
C LEU A 167 6.75 -18.26 -6.74
N ILE A 168 7.81 -19.07 -6.68
CA ILE A 168 7.78 -20.37 -6.00
C ILE A 168 7.66 -20.23 -4.48
N ARG A 169 8.21 -19.16 -3.89
CA ARG A 169 8.03 -18.85 -2.47
C ARG A 169 6.61 -18.45 -2.12
N PHE A 170 5.92 -17.66 -2.95
CA PHE A 170 4.49 -17.41 -2.74
C PHE A 170 3.64 -18.66 -2.96
N ALA A 171 4.03 -19.53 -3.88
CA ALA A 171 3.32 -20.76 -4.18
C ALA A 171 3.59 -21.92 -3.19
N LEU A 172 4.59 -21.79 -2.31
CA LEU A 172 5.07 -22.83 -1.39
C LEU A 172 5.33 -24.19 -2.06
N THR A 173 5.97 -24.17 -3.22
CA THR A 173 6.29 -25.37 -4.00
C THR A 173 7.67 -25.23 -4.62
N LYS A 174 8.38 -26.34 -4.85
CA LYS A 174 9.63 -26.34 -5.65
C LYS A 174 9.36 -26.53 -7.14
N GLN A 175 8.14 -26.92 -7.51
CA GLN A 175 7.77 -27.16 -8.89
C GLN A 175 7.37 -25.85 -9.57
N ILE A 176 8.21 -25.36 -10.48
CA ILE A 176 7.98 -24.09 -11.19
C ILE A 176 6.65 -24.11 -11.96
N SER A 177 6.34 -25.23 -12.61
CA SER A 177 5.07 -25.42 -13.35
C SER A 177 3.86 -25.26 -12.43
N ASP A 178 3.90 -25.89 -11.26
CA ASP A 178 2.87 -25.81 -10.23
C ASP A 178 2.69 -24.36 -9.74
N ALA A 179 3.80 -23.67 -9.48
CA ALA A 179 3.76 -22.27 -9.06
C ALA A 179 3.16 -21.34 -10.13
N ILE A 180 3.50 -21.55 -11.41
CA ILE A 180 2.93 -20.79 -12.53
C ILE A 180 1.43 -21.04 -12.64
N ILE A 181 1.01 -22.32 -12.61
CA ILE A 181 -0.39 -22.72 -12.76
C ILE A 181 -1.23 -22.19 -11.62
N ASN A 182 -0.72 -22.19 -10.38
CA ASN A 182 -1.53 -21.91 -9.21
C ASN A 182 -1.42 -20.47 -8.72
N ALA A 183 -0.21 -19.94 -8.57
CA ALA A 183 0.07 -18.62 -8.02
C ALA A 183 0.41 -17.56 -9.09
N GLY A 184 0.56 -17.93 -10.36
CA GLY A 184 0.78 -17.00 -11.46
C GLY A 184 -0.46 -16.20 -11.88
N ILE A 185 -0.32 -15.39 -12.93
CA ILE A 185 -1.42 -14.60 -13.52
C ILE A 185 -2.48 -15.55 -14.08
N LYS A 186 -3.75 -15.29 -13.74
CA LYS A 186 -4.91 -15.97 -14.31
C LYS A 186 -5.88 -14.94 -14.90
N PRO A 187 -6.50 -15.22 -16.06
CA PRO A 187 -7.56 -14.38 -16.59
C PRO A 187 -8.67 -14.15 -15.56
N LYS A 188 -9.23 -12.93 -15.54
CA LYS A 188 -10.32 -12.51 -14.62
C LYS A 188 -9.98 -12.59 -13.12
N THR A 189 -8.74 -12.88 -12.75
CA THR A 189 -8.29 -12.88 -11.35
C THR A 189 -7.33 -11.72 -11.14
N ASN A 190 -7.53 -10.94 -10.08
CA ASN A 190 -6.60 -9.89 -9.72
C ASN A 190 -5.22 -10.47 -9.42
N PHE A 191 -4.19 -9.70 -9.70
CA PHE A 191 -2.83 -10.07 -9.35
C PHE A 191 -2.07 -8.85 -8.86
N ILE A 192 -1.10 -9.12 -7.99
CA ILE A 192 -0.12 -8.14 -7.54
C ILE A 192 1.06 -8.17 -8.49
N LEU A 193 1.37 -7.02 -9.07
CA LEU A 193 2.59 -6.80 -9.83
C LEU A 193 3.69 -6.30 -8.89
N ILE A 194 4.80 -7.02 -8.88
CA ILE A 194 6.00 -6.73 -8.11
C ILE A 194 7.05 -6.21 -9.09
N ALA A 195 7.42 -4.95 -8.91
CA ALA A 195 8.36 -4.25 -9.77
C ALA A 195 9.58 -3.79 -8.98
N ILE A 196 10.77 -4.26 -9.38
CA ILE A 196 12.05 -3.92 -8.73
C ILE A 196 12.92 -3.18 -9.74
N GLY A 197 13.28 -1.93 -9.44
CA GLY A 197 13.98 -1.07 -10.40
C GLY A 197 14.30 0.30 -9.84
N ASN A 198 14.64 1.26 -10.71
CA ASN A 198 14.87 2.64 -10.29
C ASN A 198 13.54 3.42 -10.13
N LYS A 199 13.53 4.43 -9.26
CA LYS A 199 12.33 5.22 -8.92
C LYS A 199 11.65 5.86 -10.14
N LYS A 200 12.42 6.39 -11.10
CA LYS A 200 11.89 7.05 -12.29
C LYS A 200 11.08 6.07 -13.16
N MET A 201 11.66 4.91 -13.46
CA MET A 201 11.01 3.88 -14.28
C MET A 201 9.82 3.23 -13.56
N LEU A 202 9.91 3.02 -12.24
CA LEU A 202 8.79 2.53 -11.44
C LEU A 202 7.60 3.50 -11.47
N ASN A 203 7.86 4.81 -11.39
CA ASN A 203 6.83 5.83 -11.54
C ASN A 203 6.20 5.84 -12.94
N SER A 204 7.00 5.71 -14.00
CA SER A 204 6.47 5.60 -15.37
C SER A 204 5.56 4.38 -15.52
N LEU A 205 5.99 3.21 -15.01
CA LEU A 205 5.19 1.99 -14.99
C LEU A 205 3.87 2.18 -14.22
N TYR A 206 3.91 2.88 -13.07
CA TYR A 206 2.72 3.17 -12.27
C TYR A 206 1.70 4.02 -13.03
N VAL A 207 2.16 5.08 -13.69
CA VAL A 207 1.29 5.98 -14.47
C VAL A 207 0.63 5.25 -15.63
N GLU A 208 1.38 4.42 -16.36
CA GLU A 208 0.84 3.59 -17.45
C GLU A 208 -0.27 2.65 -16.96
N LEU A 209 -0.09 2.06 -15.77
CA LEU A 209 -1.01 1.06 -15.25
C LEU A 209 -2.16 1.62 -14.42
N LEU A 210 -2.17 2.94 -14.14
CA LEU A 210 -3.14 3.62 -13.29
C LEU A 210 -4.61 3.25 -13.59
N PRO A 211 -5.05 3.14 -14.86
CA PRO A 211 -6.44 2.78 -15.18
C PRO A 211 -6.86 1.38 -14.75
N LEU A 212 -5.89 0.48 -14.52
CA LEU A 212 -6.12 -0.91 -14.16
C LEU A 212 -6.00 -1.17 -12.65
N LEU A 213 -5.64 -0.15 -11.86
CA LEU A 213 -5.28 -0.34 -10.45
C LEU A 213 -6.48 -0.36 -9.52
N VAL A 214 -6.46 -1.35 -8.62
CA VAL A 214 -7.37 -1.47 -7.49
C VAL A 214 -6.63 -1.25 -6.18
N ASN A 215 -7.38 -1.13 -5.10
CA ASN A 215 -6.80 -0.96 -3.76
C ASN A 215 -6.12 -2.25 -3.31
N LEU A 216 -4.86 -2.13 -2.85
CA LEU A 216 -4.08 -3.24 -2.34
C LEU A 216 -4.75 -3.89 -1.14
N PHE A 217 -4.71 -5.23 -1.10
CA PHE A 217 -5.14 -6.03 0.06
C PHE A 217 -6.61 -5.82 0.46
N SER A 218 -7.45 -5.42 -0.49
CA SER A 218 -8.89 -5.22 -0.26
C SER A 218 -9.65 -6.53 -0.01
N LYS A 219 -9.12 -7.66 -0.48
CA LYS A 219 -9.70 -8.99 -0.29
C LYS A 219 -9.02 -9.74 0.86
N ASN A 220 -9.82 -10.36 1.72
CA ASN A 220 -9.32 -11.28 2.74
C ASN A 220 -9.11 -12.68 2.15
N ASN A 221 -7.84 -13.09 2.05
CA ASN A 221 -7.44 -14.39 1.47
C ASN A 221 -7.12 -15.47 2.53
N ASP A 222 -7.34 -15.18 3.83
CA ASP A 222 -7.00 -16.06 4.95
C ASP A 222 -7.59 -17.47 4.78
N MET A 223 -8.90 -17.56 4.52
CA MET A 223 -9.58 -18.86 4.39
C MET A 223 -9.10 -19.65 3.17
N PHE A 224 -8.87 -18.95 2.05
CA PHE A 224 -8.33 -19.57 0.83
C PHE A 224 -6.95 -20.18 1.11
N LEU A 225 -6.04 -19.42 1.72
CA LEU A 225 -4.68 -19.87 1.98
C LEU A 225 -4.62 -20.99 3.01
N LYS A 226 -5.42 -20.92 4.08
CA LYS A 226 -5.56 -22.02 5.04
C LYS A 226 -6.00 -23.31 4.38
N LYS A 227 -7.03 -23.25 3.52
CA LYS A 227 -7.53 -24.42 2.79
C LYS A 227 -6.52 -24.94 1.77
N TYR A 228 -5.94 -24.04 0.97
CA TYR A 228 -5.01 -24.38 -0.09
C TYR A 228 -3.74 -25.05 0.47
N PHE A 229 -3.13 -24.48 1.49
CA PHE A 229 -1.91 -25.00 2.13
C PHE A 229 -2.17 -25.99 3.27
N LYS A 230 -3.43 -26.39 3.48
CA LYS A 230 -3.86 -27.35 4.53
C LYS A 230 -3.37 -26.94 5.93
N ILE A 231 -3.43 -25.65 6.25
CA ILE A 231 -3.02 -25.11 7.56
C ILE A 231 -4.17 -25.29 8.55
N THR A 232 -3.90 -26.04 9.61
CA THR A 232 -4.89 -26.40 10.63
C THR A 232 -4.97 -25.37 11.76
N LYS A 233 -6.09 -25.36 12.50
CA LYS A 233 -6.23 -24.54 13.72
C LYS A 233 -5.18 -24.88 14.77
N LYS A 234 -4.79 -26.16 14.89
CA LYS A 234 -3.74 -26.60 15.81
C LYS A 234 -2.40 -25.94 15.51
N GLN A 235 -2.02 -25.88 14.22
CA GLN A 235 -0.78 -25.20 13.79
C GLN A 235 -0.84 -23.70 14.06
N LEU A 236 -1.97 -23.04 13.78
CA LEU A 236 -2.13 -21.61 14.07
C LEU A 236 -2.00 -21.31 15.57
N ASN A 237 -2.64 -22.12 16.41
CA ASN A 237 -2.62 -21.96 17.86
C ASN A 237 -1.23 -22.23 18.48
N SER A 238 -0.36 -22.98 17.80
CA SER A 238 1.02 -23.22 18.28
C SER A 238 1.99 -22.08 17.98
N VAL A 239 1.61 -21.10 17.16
CA VAL A 239 2.47 -19.97 16.80
C VAL A 239 2.20 -18.80 17.74
N TYR A 240 3.18 -18.47 18.57
CA TYR A 240 3.12 -17.31 19.46
C TYR A 240 3.47 -16.03 18.70
N SER A 241 2.50 -15.50 17.94
CA SER A 241 2.65 -14.28 17.14
C SER A 241 1.32 -13.54 17.00
N LYS A 242 1.41 -12.23 16.71
CA LYS A 242 0.25 -11.41 16.30
C LYS A 242 -0.24 -11.76 14.88
N ASN A 243 0.60 -12.39 14.07
CA ASN A 243 0.34 -12.74 12.66
C ASN A 243 0.65 -14.22 12.39
N PRO A 244 -0.05 -15.17 13.07
CA PRO A 244 0.33 -16.58 13.06
C PRO A 244 0.23 -17.24 11.70
N LEU A 245 -0.75 -16.86 10.85
CA LEU A 245 -0.87 -17.43 9.51
C LEU A 245 0.29 -16.97 8.62
N GLU A 246 0.59 -15.67 8.64
CA GLU A 246 1.67 -15.06 7.89
C GLU A 246 3.00 -15.72 8.24
N ASP A 247 3.29 -15.86 9.54
CA ASP A 247 4.55 -16.45 9.99
C ASP A 247 4.68 -17.92 9.55
N ILE A 248 3.61 -18.72 9.59
CA ILE A 248 3.62 -20.10 9.05
C ILE A 248 3.92 -20.11 7.55
N LEU A 249 3.29 -19.22 6.77
CA LEU A 249 3.52 -19.15 5.33
C LEU A 249 4.96 -18.72 5.02
N ILE A 250 5.48 -17.74 5.75
CA ILE A 250 6.87 -17.25 5.62
C ILE A 250 7.85 -18.36 5.98
N GLU A 251 7.62 -19.07 7.09
CA GLU A 251 8.45 -20.21 7.50
C GLU A 251 8.45 -21.28 6.43
N LYS A 252 7.26 -21.71 5.96
CA LYS A 252 7.13 -22.67 4.86
C LYS A 252 7.89 -22.22 3.61
N ALA A 253 7.86 -20.93 3.26
CA ALA A 253 8.58 -20.37 2.12
C ALA A 253 10.11 -20.33 2.32
N ALA A 254 10.57 -20.18 3.57
CA ALA A 254 11.98 -20.18 3.92
C ALA A 254 12.57 -21.61 3.87
N ILE A 255 11.79 -22.61 4.30
CA ILE A 255 12.21 -24.02 4.35
C ILE A 255 11.88 -24.82 3.09
N LEU A 256 11.63 -24.17 1.93
CA LEU A 256 11.50 -24.83 0.63
C LEU A 256 12.83 -25.45 0.14
N LEU A 257 13.59 -26.08 1.04
CA LEU A 257 14.88 -26.75 0.84
C LEU A 257 14.70 -28.23 0.55
#